data_AF-A0A293MJ67-F1
#
_entry.id   AF-A0A293MJ67-F1
#
_cell.length_a   1.000
_cell.length_b   1.000
_cell.length_c   1.000
_cell.angle_alpha   90.00
_cell.angle_beta   90.00
_cell.angle_gamma   90.00
#
_symmetry.space_group_name_H-M   'P 1'
#
loop_
_entity.id
_entity.type
_entity.pdbx_description
1 polymer ?
#
loop_
_entity_poly.entity_id
_entity_poly.type
_entity_poly.pdbx_seq_one_letter_code
_entity_poly.pdbx_strand_id
1 'polypeptide(L)'
;MSGLSNYAKRMARLSARIFGEVARPTSKKSMRVVSMFSELPNDLNPEIVDWYPPHHQLTTLMFRLRMHGLYRDEHQDFWYPPHHQLTTLMFRLRMHGLFRDEHQDFKEEMRRLKELRGKGRPKKGEGKRALLAKK
;
A
#
# COMPACT_ATOMS: atom_id res chain seq x y z
N MET A 1 7.34 2.32 -58.82
CA MET A 1 8.49 1.94 -57.96
C MET A 1 8.70 0.44 -58.08
N SER A 2 9.87 -0.02 -58.51
CA SER A 2 10.18 -1.45 -58.61
C SER A 2 10.21 -2.08 -57.21
N GLY A 3 9.50 -3.19 -57.03
CA GLY A 3 9.52 -3.93 -55.77
C GLY A 3 10.86 -4.63 -55.52
N LEU A 4 11.13 -4.96 -54.25
CA LEU A 4 12.31 -5.73 -53.83
C LEU A 4 12.48 -7.04 -54.63
N SER A 5 13.71 -7.31 -55.08
CA SER A 5 14.11 -8.55 -55.74
C SER A 5 13.85 -9.79 -54.85
N ASN A 6 13.54 -10.92 -55.47
CA ASN A 6 13.36 -12.20 -54.78
C ASN A 6 14.61 -12.64 -54.01
N TYR A 7 15.81 -12.34 -54.53
CA TYR A 7 17.07 -12.60 -53.83
C TYR A 7 17.15 -11.79 -52.52
N ALA A 8 16.84 -10.49 -52.58
CA ALA A 8 16.85 -9.61 -51.41
C ALA A 8 15.88 -10.10 -50.32
N LYS A 9 14.68 -10.53 -50.70
CA LYS A 9 13.70 -11.13 -49.75
C LYS A 9 14.21 -12.42 -49.10
N ARG A 10 14.97 -13.25 -49.83
CA ARG A 10 15.58 -14.48 -49.30
C ARG A 10 16.73 -14.16 -48.34
N MET A 11 17.58 -13.21 -48.70
CA MET A 11 18.68 -12.75 -47.85
C MET A 11 18.17 -12.13 -46.54
N ALA A 12 17.13 -11.29 -46.59
CA ALA A 12 16.53 -10.68 -45.38
C ALA A 12 15.92 -11.72 -44.42
N ARG A 13 15.32 -12.81 -44.94
CA ARG A 13 14.82 -13.90 -44.08
C ARG A 13 15.96 -14.74 -43.50
N LEU A 14 17.02 -14.95 -44.27
CA LEU A 14 18.20 -15.68 -43.81
C LEU A 14 18.90 -14.91 -42.68
N SER A 15 19.15 -13.61 -42.85
CA SER A 15 19.75 -12.77 -41.81
C SER A 15 18.91 -12.77 -40.53
N ALA A 16 17.58 -12.60 -40.66
CA ALA A 16 16.69 -12.63 -39.50
C ALA A 16 16.78 -13.97 -38.73
N ARG A 17 16.93 -15.10 -39.43
CA ARG A 17 17.13 -16.40 -38.76
C ARG A 17 18.48 -16.54 -38.09
N ILE A 18 19.55 -16.02 -38.71
CA ILE A 18 20.91 -16.08 -38.17
C ILE A 18 20.99 -15.27 -36.88
N PHE A 19 20.37 -14.08 -36.85
CA PHE A 19 20.42 -13.17 -35.70
C PHE A 19 19.26 -13.34 -34.71
N GLY A 20 18.37 -14.30 -34.91
CA GLY A 20 17.24 -14.57 -34.01
C GLY A 20 16.11 -13.53 -34.06
N GLU A 21 16.03 -12.74 -35.12
CA GLU A 21 14.96 -11.78 -35.38
C GLU A 21 13.72 -12.44 -36.01
N VAL A 22 12.64 -11.67 -36.19
CA VAL A 22 11.38 -12.16 -36.74
C VAL A 22 11.50 -12.45 -38.25
N ALA A 23 11.77 -13.70 -38.62
CA ALA A 23 11.96 -14.10 -40.02
C ALA A 23 10.68 -14.15 -40.88
N ARG A 24 9.50 -14.26 -40.25
CA ARG A 24 8.22 -14.29 -40.97
C ARG A 24 7.69 -12.85 -41.12
N PRO A 25 7.22 -12.44 -42.31
CA PRO A 25 6.62 -11.12 -42.47
C PRO A 25 5.39 -11.03 -41.55
N THR A 26 5.51 -10.18 -40.54
CA THR A 26 4.55 -10.09 -39.43
C THR A 26 3.91 -8.70 -39.46
N SER A 27 2.63 -8.61 -39.10
CA SER A 27 1.91 -7.33 -39.08
C SER A 27 2.48 -6.39 -38.02
N LYS A 28 2.37 -5.07 -38.22
CA LYS A 28 2.80 -4.07 -37.22
C LYS A 28 2.14 -4.30 -35.85
N LYS A 29 0.88 -4.71 -35.82
CA LYS A 29 0.14 -5.02 -34.57
C LYS A 29 0.72 -6.22 -33.84
N SER A 30 1.12 -7.26 -34.58
CA SER A 30 1.70 -8.49 -34.02
C SER A 30 3.12 -8.29 -33.49
N MET A 31 3.89 -7.34 -34.04
CA MET A 31 5.22 -6.99 -33.53
C MET A 31 5.21 -6.44 -32.10
N ARG A 32 4.07 -5.96 -31.59
CA ARG A 32 3.91 -5.54 -30.18
C ARG A 32 4.26 -6.66 -29.19
N VAL A 33 4.01 -7.91 -29.54
CA VAL A 33 4.34 -9.05 -28.66
C VAL A 33 5.85 -9.19 -28.51
N VAL A 34 6.59 -9.00 -29.61
CA VAL A 34 8.05 -9.06 -29.61
C VAL A 34 8.62 -7.94 -28.74
N SER A 35 8.11 -6.71 -28.86
CA SER A 35 8.55 -5.60 -28.01
C SER A 35 8.21 -5.83 -26.53
N MET A 36 7.01 -6.33 -26.25
CA MET A 36 6.56 -6.61 -24.88
C MET A 36 7.42 -7.66 -24.17
N PHE A 37 7.92 -8.67 -24.89
CA PHE A 37 8.79 -9.70 -24.32
C PHE A 37 10.28 -9.39 -24.43
N SER A 38 10.69 -8.43 -25.27
CA SER A 38 12.06 -7.93 -25.27
C SER A 38 12.35 -6.99 -24.10
N GLU A 39 11.31 -6.34 -23.58
CA GLU A 39 11.40 -5.44 -22.43
C GLU A 39 11.10 -6.19 -21.12
N LEU A 40 11.64 -5.68 -20.01
CA LEU A 40 11.31 -6.22 -18.68
C LEU A 40 9.90 -5.75 -18.30
N PRO A 41 9.01 -6.66 -17.86
CA PRO A 41 7.69 -6.27 -17.36
C PRO A 41 7.79 -5.28 -16.20
N ASN A 42 6.87 -4.31 -16.14
CA ASN A 42 6.84 -3.27 -15.12
C ASN A 42 6.82 -3.84 -13.68
N ASP A 43 6.15 -4.97 -13.48
CA ASP A 43 6.04 -5.62 -12.17
C ASP A 43 7.36 -6.23 -11.67
N LEU A 44 8.36 -6.34 -12.54
CA LEU A 44 9.71 -6.80 -12.21
C LEU A 44 10.72 -5.66 -12.23
N ASN A 45 10.31 -4.46 -12.65
CA ASN A 45 11.20 -3.32 -12.69
C ASN A 45 11.39 -2.78 -11.26
N PRO A 46 12.61 -2.85 -10.68
CA PRO A 46 12.86 -2.43 -9.31
C PRO A 46 12.55 -0.95 -9.09
N GLU A 47 12.72 -0.10 -10.11
CA GLU A 47 12.40 1.34 -10.00
C GLU A 47 10.90 1.58 -9.74
N ILE A 48 10.04 0.68 -10.24
CA ILE A 48 8.59 0.76 -10.08
C ILE A 48 8.16 0.04 -8.79
N VAL A 49 8.70 -1.16 -8.56
CA VAL A 49 8.32 -2.00 -7.41
C VAL A 49 8.79 -1.39 -6.09
N ASP A 50 10.02 -0.90 -6.03
CA ASP A 50 10.64 -0.35 -4.82
C ASP A 50 10.41 1.16 -4.68
N TRP A 51 9.35 1.69 -5.31
CA TRP A 51 9.04 3.11 -5.30
C TRP A 51 8.88 3.69 -3.88
N TYR A 52 8.25 2.93 -2.98
CA TYR A 52 8.11 3.33 -1.58
C TYR A 52 9.18 2.65 -0.72
N PRO A 53 9.82 3.41 0.20
CA PRO A 53 10.74 2.81 1.15
C PRO A 53 10.00 1.80 2.05
N PRO A 54 10.69 0.77 2.56
CA PRO A 54 10.08 -0.26 3.40
C PRO A 54 9.76 0.27 4.81
N HIS A 55 8.72 1.10 4.93
CA HIS A 55 8.44 1.90 6.12
C HIS A 55 8.22 1.06 7.38
N HIS A 56 7.58 -0.10 7.26
CA HIS A 56 7.38 -0.99 8.40
C HIS A 56 8.69 -1.57 8.95
N GLN A 57 9.64 -1.90 8.06
CA GLN A 57 10.95 -2.41 8.45
C GLN A 57 11.76 -1.30 9.12
N LEU A 58 11.76 -0.11 8.53
CA LEU A 58 12.45 1.07 9.06
C LEU A 58 11.90 1.46 10.44
N THR A 59 10.58 1.59 10.58
CA THR A 59 9.95 1.96 11.87
C THR A 59 10.20 0.92 12.96
N THR A 60 10.14 -0.36 12.63
CA THR A 60 10.44 -1.45 13.58
C THR A 60 11.91 -1.45 13.98
N LEU A 61 12.83 -1.23 13.03
CA LEU A 61 14.25 -1.13 13.29
C LEU A 61 14.56 0.04 14.23
N MET A 62 14.06 1.24 13.91
CA MET A 62 14.28 2.44 14.73
C MET A 62 13.71 2.28 16.15
N PHE A 63 12.53 1.65 16.27
CA PHE A 63 11.96 1.32 17.57
C PHE A 63 12.86 0.38 18.38
N ARG A 64 13.39 -0.69 17.76
CA ARG A 64 14.31 -1.62 18.44
C ARG A 64 15.61 -0.92 18.86
N LEU A 65 16.20 -0.11 17.98
CA LEU A 65 17.41 0.65 18.30
C LEU A 65 17.20 1.61 19.48
N ARG A 66 16.02 2.24 19.57
CA ARG A 66 15.63 3.05 20.73
C ARG A 66 15.53 2.23 22.00
N MET A 67 14.87 1.06 21.95
CA MET A 67 14.74 0.18 23.11
C MET A 67 16.08 -0.33 23.63
N HIS A 68 17.07 -0.53 22.74
CA HIS A 68 18.43 -0.90 23.12
C HIS A 68 19.30 0.30 23.54
N GLY A 69 18.80 1.53 23.41
CA GLY A 69 19.55 2.75 23.74
C GLY A 69 20.62 3.15 22.70
N LEU A 70 20.62 2.54 21.52
CA LEU A 70 21.55 2.86 20.42
C LEU A 70 21.08 4.03 19.56
N TYR A 71 19.80 4.38 19.64
CA TYR A 71 19.20 5.46 18.86
C TYR A 71 18.34 6.34 19.76
N ARG A 72 18.61 7.65 19.73
CA ARG A 72 17.78 8.66 20.38
C ARG A 72 16.89 9.29 19.31
N ASP A 73 15.58 9.17 19.48
CA ASP A 73 14.63 9.77 18.57
C ASP A 73 14.28 11.17 19.10
N GLU A 74 14.98 12.19 18.59
CA GLU A 74 14.77 13.58 18.99
C GLU A 74 13.33 14.04 18.77
N HIS A 75 12.64 13.50 17.76
CA HIS A 75 11.25 13.85 17.47
C HIS A 75 10.29 13.31 18.54
N GLN A 76 10.59 12.14 19.11
CA GLN A 76 9.83 11.54 20.20
C GLN A 76 10.24 12.06 21.58
N ASP A 77 11.50 12.46 21.76
CA ASP A 77 12.04 12.82 23.06
C ASP A 77 11.98 14.33 23.36
N PHE A 78 11.95 15.22 22.35
CA PHE A 78 12.11 16.67 22.54
C PHE A 78 10.80 17.48 22.49
N TRP A 79 9.81 17.09 21.68
CA TRP A 79 8.64 17.96 21.40
C TRP A 79 7.29 17.41 21.87
N TYR A 80 7.18 16.12 22.14
CA TYR A 80 5.93 15.52 22.63
C TYR A 80 6.10 14.98 24.05
N PRO A 81 5.36 15.52 25.03
CA PRO A 81 5.23 14.87 26.33
C PRO A 81 4.82 13.41 26.13
N PRO A 82 5.25 12.44 26.97
CA PRO A 82 4.99 11.01 26.74
C PRO A 82 3.50 10.75 26.61
N HIS A 83 3.01 10.77 25.36
CA HIS A 83 1.60 11.01 25.06
C HIS A 83 0.77 9.85 25.59
N HIS A 84 1.29 8.63 25.51
CA HIS A 84 0.65 7.45 26.08
C HIS A 84 0.49 7.55 27.62
N GLN A 85 1.48 8.09 28.33
CA GLN A 85 1.43 8.23 29.79
C GLN A 85 0.43 9.30 30.19
N LEU A 86 0.47 10.45 29.52
CA LEU A 86 -0.45 11.55 29.77
C LEU A 86 -1.88 11.19 29.40
N THR A 87 -2.12 10.57 28.23
CA THR A 87 -3.47 10.13 27.84
C THR A 87 -4.02 9.12 28.85
N THR A 88 -3.19 8.19 29.34
CA THR A 88 -3.59 7.24 30.38
C THR A 88 -3.88 7.94 31.71
N LEU A 89 -3.04 8.90 32.10
CA LEU A 89 -3.22 9.70 33.31
C LEU A 89 -4.50 10.53 33.25
N MET A 90 -4.73 11.27 32.16
CA MET A 90 -5.92 12.09 31.97
C MET A 90 -7.19 11.23 31.95
N PHE A 91 -7.13 10.04 31.33
CA PHE A 91 -8.24 9.09 31.39
C PHE A 91 -8.53 8.62 32.83
N ARG A 92 -7.49 8.29 33.62
CA ARG A 92 -7.66 7.92 35.04
C ARG A 92 -8.21 9.08 35.86
N LEU A 93 -7.71 10.29 35.67
CA LEU A 93 -8.19 11.49 36.35
C LEU A 93 -9.68 11.74 36.04
N ARG A 94 -10.10 11.54 34.79
CA ARG A 94 -11.52 11.59 34.41
C ARG A 94 -12.35 10.53 35.13
N MET A 95 -11.88 9.28 35.15
CA MET A 95 -12.57 8.19 35.86
C MET A 95 -12.71 8.44 37.36
N HIS A 96 -11.74 9.12 37.98
CA HIS A 96 -11.78 9.54 39.38
C HIS A 96 -12.53 10.87 39.62
N GLY A 97 -13.07 11.51 38.57
CA GLY A 97 -13.79 12.79 38.67
C GLY A 97 -12.89 14.01 38.92
N LEU A 98 -11.57 13.85 38.82
CA LEU A 98 -10.58 14.91 39.05
C LEU A 98 -10.32 15.78 37.79
N PHE A 99 -10.75 15.33 36.61
CA PHE A 99 -10.55 16.02 35.34
C PHE A 99 -11.80 15.94 34.46
N ARG A 100 -12.17 17.05 33.82
CA ARG A 100 -13.29 17.13 32.88
C ARG A 100 -12.77 17.20 31.44
N ASP A 101 -13.14 16.22 30.62
CA ASP A 101 -12.75 16.13 29.21
C ASP A 101 -13.97 16.39 28.31
N GLU A 102 -14.17 17.65 27.94
CA GLU A 102 -15.32 18.09 27.14
C GLU A 102 -15.41 17.37 25.79
N HIS A 103 -14.26 17.01 25.21
CA HIS A 103 -14.22 16.31 23.94
C HIS A 103 -14.69 14.85 24.07
N GLN A 104 -14.32 14.16 25.16
CA GLN A 104 -14.85 12.83 25.44
C GLN A 104 -16.34 12.87 25.80
N ASP A 105 -16.76 13.84 26.60
CA ASP A 105 -18.16 14.02 26.98
C ASP A 105 -19.03 14.22 25.73
N PHE A 106 -18.58 15.04 24.77
CA PHE A 106 -19.25 15.20 23.48
C PHE A 106 -19.33 13.88 22.69
N LYS A 107 -18.23 13.13 22.60
CA LYS A 107 -18.21 11.85 21.88
C LYS A 107 -19.12 10.80 22.52
N GLU A 108 -19.23 10.79 23.84
CA GLU A 108 -20.10 9.90 24.59
C GLU A 108 -21.58 10.25 24.38
N GLU A 109 -21.94 11.54 24.46
CA GLU A 109 -23.30 11.98 24.20
C GLU A 109 -23.71 11.71 22.73
N MET A 110 -22.81 11.96 21.77
CA MET A 110 -23.05 11.61 20.37
C MET A 110 -23.21 10.10 20.15
N ARG A 111 -22.49 9.27 20.91
CA ARG A 111 -22.63 7.81 20.87
C ARG A 111 -23.98 7.38 21.45
N ARG A 112 -24.37 7.93 22.60
CA ARG A 112 -25.67 7.69 23.26
C ARG A 112 -26.84 8.05 22.33
N LEU A 113 -26.83 9.23 21.72
CA LEU A 113 -27.84 9.65 20.76
C LEU A 113 -27.88 8.72 19.53
N LYS A 114 -26.73 8.25 19.08
CA LYS A 114 -26.63 7.30 17.96
C LYS A 114 -27.20 5.93 18.32
N GLU A 115 -27.02 5.48 19.56
CA GLU A 115 -27.59 4.25 20.11
C GLU A 115 -29.12 4.34 20.27
N LEU A 116 -29.63 5.46 20.83
CA LEU A 116 -31.08 5.72 20.92
C LEU A 116 -31.76 5.73 19.54
N ARG A 117 -31.05 6.23 18.53
CA ARG A 117 -31.52 6.20 17.13
C ARG A 117 -31.41 4.81 16.47
N GLY A 118 -30.93 3.79 17.18
CA GLY A 118 -30.69 2.44 16.64
C GLY A 118 -29.54 2.35 15.63
N LYS A 119 -28.72 3.41 15.51
CA LYS A 119 -27.54 3.44 14.61
C LYS A 119 -26.25 3.12 15.35
N GLY A 120 -26.34 2.48 16.53
CA GLY A 120 -25.19 2.03 17.31
C GLY A 120 -24.27 1.10 16.50
N ARG A 121 -23.02 0.96 16.93
CA ARG A 121 -22.11 0.00 16.31
C ARG A 121 -22.59 -1.41 16.67
N PRO A 122 -22.83 -2.31 15.69
CA PRO A 122 -23.20 -3.70 16.00
C PRO A 122 -22.06 -4.40 16.74
N LYS A 123 -22.38 -5.39 17.56
CA LYS A 123 -21.35 -6.23 18.18
C LYS A 123 -20.52 -6.91 17.09
N LYS A 124 -19.22 -7.08 17.34
CA LYS A 124 -18.32 -7.75 16.40
C LYS A 124 -18.88 -9.14 16.08
N GLY A 125 -19.18 -9.41 14.81
CA GLY A 125 -19.82 -10.66 14.35
C GLY A 125 -21.32 -10.57 14.08
N GLU A 126 -22.02 -9.54 14.57
CA GLU A 126 -23.47 -9.32 14.34
C GLU A 126 -23.73 -8.29 13.22
N GLY A 127 -22.77 -8.12 12.31
CA GLY A 127 -22.92 -7.22 11.18
C GLY A 127 -24.03 -7.67 10.22
N LYS A 128 -24.40 -6.78 9.28
CA LYS A 128 -25.48 -7.04 8.30
C LYS A 128 -25.34 -8.39 7.56
N ARG A 129 -24.11 -8.82 7.27
CA ARG A 129 -23.82 -10.12 6.63
C ARG A 129 -24.22 -11.32 7.51
N ALA A 130 -23.99 -11.24 8.82
CA ALA A 130 -24.35 -12.31 9.74
C ALA A 130 -25.87 -12.42 9.96
N LEU A 131 -26.60 -11.30 9.88
CA LEU A 131 -28.07 -11.30 9.92
C LEU A 131 -28.67 -11.94 8.67
N LEU A 132 -28.09 -11.67 7.49
CA LEU A 132 -28.52 -12.28 6.23
C LEU A 132 -28.21 -13.77 6.16
N ALA A 133 -27.10 -14.23 6.75
CA ALA A 133 -26.74 -15.65 6.78
C ALA A 133 -27.58 -16.49 7.76
N LYS A 134 -28.25 -15.85 8.74
CA LYS A 134 -29.15 -16.51 9.69
C LYS A 134 -30.60 -16.61 9.20
N LYS A 135 -30.93 -15.94 8.09
CA LYS A 135 -32.26 -15.91 7.49
C LYS A 135 -32.34 -16.92 6.35
#